data_AF-A3IMG6-F1
#
_entry.id   AF-A3IMG6-F1
#
_cell.length_a   1.000
_cell.length_b   1.000
_cell.length_c   1.000
_cell.angle_alpha   90.00
_cell.angle_beta   90.00
_cell.angle_gamma   90.00
#
_symmetry.space_group_name_H-M   'P 1'
#
loop_
_entity.id
_entity.type
_entity.pdbx_description
1 polymer ?
#
loop_
_entity_poly.entity_id
_entity_poly.type
_entity_poly.pdbx_seq_one_letter_code
_entity_poly.pdbx_strand_id
1 'polypeptide(L)' 'MSIPDYQSIMFPLLQYSGDEQEHSLRECIESLAIHFNLTHENRKQ' A
#
# COMPACT_ATOMS: atom_id res chain seq x y z
N MET A 1 4.45 -2.65 14.09
CA MET A 1 3.04 -2.20 14.00
C MET A 1 2.21 -3.33 13.42
N SER A 2 0.91 -3.37 13.73
CA SER A 2 -0.01 -4.35 13.17
C SER A 2 -0.19 -4.15 11.68
N ILE A 3 -0.36 -5.25 10.93
CA ILE A 3 -0.73 -5.21 9.52
C ILE A 3 -2.12 -4.56 9.40
N PRO A 4 -2.30 -3.54 8.54
CA PRO A 4 -3.59 -2.91 8.31
C PRO A 4 -4.57 -3.93 7.70
N ASP A 5 -5.84 -3.84 8.09
CA ASP A 5 -6.87 -4.69 7.49
C ASP A 5 -7.21 -4.26 6.05
N TYR A 6 -7.95 -5.12 5.36
CA TYR A 6 -8.32 -4.90 3.96
C TYR A 6 -9.04 -3.56 3.74
N GLN A 7 -9.95 -3.18 4.63
CA GLN A 7 -10.74 -1.96 4.49
C GLN A 7 -9.87 -0.72 4.62
N SER A 8 -8.93 -0.73 5.57
CA SER A 8 -7.98 0.34 5.81
C SER A 8 -7.09 0.61 4.59
N ILE A 9 -6.78 -0.42 3.79
CA ILE A 9 -5.93 -0.30 2.59
C ILE A 9 -6.67 0.30 1.39
N MET A 10 -8.00 0.09 1.28
CA MET A 10 -8.75 0.45 0.07
C MET A 10 -8.72 1.94 -0.25
N PHE A 11 -8.88 2.82 0.74
CA PHE A 11 -8.89 4.26 0.49
C PHE A 11 -7.52 4.79 0.02
N PRO A 12 -6.39 4.49 0.70
CA PRO A 12 -5.06 4.85 0.22
C PRO A 12 -4.74 4.27 -1.17
N LEU A 13 -5.18 3.05 -1.47
CA LEU A 13 -5.00 2.45 -2.80
C LEU A 13 -5.75 3.25 -3.88
N LEU A 14 -7.02 3.60 -3.64
CA LEU A 14 -7.80 4.39 -4.58
C LEU A 14 -7.24 5.80 -4.76
N GLN A 15 -6.76 6.45 -3.69
CA GLN A 15 -6.06 7.72 -3.82
C GLN A 15 -4.79 7.61 -4.65
N TYR A 16 -4.00 6.56 -4.44
CA TYR A 16 -2.75 6.33 -5.17
C TYR A 16 -3.02 6.08 -6.67
N SER A 17 -4.03 5.26 -7.00
CA SER A 17 -4.41 4.96 -8.38
C SER A 17 -5.26 6.05 -9.05
N GLY A 18 -5.61 7.11 -8.33
CA GLY A 18 -6.45 8.21 -8.82
C GLY A 18 -5.69 9.30 -9.56
N ASP A 19 -4.38 9.14 -9.75
CA ASP A 19 -3.50 10.14 -10.38
C ASP A 19 -3.45 10.06 -11.92
N GLU A 20 -4.31 9.23 -12.52
CA GLU A 20 -4.41 8.98 -13.96
C GLU A 20 -3.12 8.40 -14.59
N GLN A 21 -2.19 7.89 -13.79
CA GLN A 21 -0.97 7.23 -14.26
C GLN A 21 -1.05 5.71 -14.11
N GLU A 22 -0.37 4.99 -15.01
CA GLU A 22 -0.19 3.55 -14.86
C GLU A 22 0.84 3.26 -13.76
N HIS A 23 0.46 2.41 -12.82
CA HIS A 23 1.35 1.92 -11.76
C HIS A 23 1.41 0.41 -11.80
N SER A 24 2.61 -0.14 -11.65
CA SER A 24 2.77 -1.58 -11.45
C SER A 24 2.26 -1.97 -10.06
N LEU A 25 1.87 -3.25 -9.92
CA LEU A 25 1.46 -3.80 -8.62
C LEU A 25 2.55 -3.62 -7.55
N ARG A 26 3.83 -3.69 -7.94
CA ARG A 26 4.96 -3.53 -7.02
C ARG A 26 5.05 -2.11 -6.48
N GLU A 27 4.87 -1.09 -7.33
CA GLU A 27 4.85 0.31 -6.92
C GLU A 27 3.70 0.58 -5.96
N CYS A 28 2.51 0.06 -6.24
CA CYS A 28 1.36 0.13 -5.34
C CYS A 28 1.69 -0.47 -3.96
N ILE A 29 2.30 -1.68 -3.92
CA ILE A 29 2.69 -2.34 -2.66
C ILE A 29 3.72 -1.52 -1.90
N GLU A 30 4.74 -0.99 -2.58
CA GLU A 30 5.78 -0.18 -1.94
C GLU A 30 5.21 1.14 -1.39
N SER A 31 4.35 1.81 -2.15
CA SER A 31 3.66 3.04 -1.75
C SER A 31 2.78 2.82 -0.51
N LEU A 32 1.96 1.76 -0.51
CA LEU A 32 1.12 1.40 0.64
C LEU A 32 1.98 1.02 1.86
N ALA A 33 3.08 0.29 1.66
CA ALA A 33 3.99 -0.06 2.74
C ALA A 33 4.66 1.17 3.37
N ILE A 34 4.96 2.21 2.59
CA ILE A 34 5.45 3.50 3.09
C ILE A 34 4.33 4.23 3.85
N HIS A 35 3.12 4.32 3.27
CA HIS A 35 1.97 4.98 3.89
C HIS A 35 1.63 4.42 5.28
N PHE A 36 1.68 3.10 5.45
CA PHE A 36 1.42 2.42 6.72
C PHE A 36 2.66 2.20 7.59
N ASN A 37 3.82 2.75 7.20
CA ASN A 37 5.09 2.60 7.91
C ASN A 37 5.45 1.14 8.24
N LEU A 38 5.24 0.24 7.26
CA LEU A 38 5.49 -1.19 7.42
C LEU A 38 6.98 -1.49 7.32
N THR A 39 7.52 -2.05 8.41
CA THR A 39 8.88 -2.58 8.49
C THR A 39 9.05 -3.83 7.60
N HIS A 40 10.29 -4.14 7.22
CA HIS A 40 10.59 -5.22 6.26
C HIS A 40 10.06 -6.59 6.69
N GLU A 41 9.95 -6.85 8.00
CA GLU A 41 9.41 -8.09 8.57
C GLU A 41 7.94 -8.34 8.19
N ASN A 42 7.17 -7.29 7.93
CA ASN A 42 5.74 -7.40 7.57
C ASN A 42 5.50 -7.50 6.05
N ARG A 43 6.53 -7.41 5.20
CA ARG A 43 6.39 -7.41 3.73
C ARG A 43 6.52 -8.79 3.08
N LYS A 44 6.72 -9.86 3.86
CA LYS A 44 7.14 -11.20 3.37
C LYS A 44 6.13 -12.35 3.60
N GLN A 45 4.87 -12.06 3.90
CA GLN A 45 3.82 -13.08 3.98
C GLN A 45 2.98 -13.09 2.72
#